data_AF-A0A497DT13-F1
#
_entry.id   AF-A0A497DT13-F1
#
_cell.length_a   1.000
_cell.length_b   1.000
_cell.length_c   1.000
_cell.angle_alpha   90.00
_cell.angle_beta   90.00
_cell.angle_gamma   90.00
#
_symmetry.space_group_name_H-M   'P 1'
#
loop_
_entity.id
_entity.type
_entity.pdbx_description
1 polymer ?
#
loop_
_entity_poly.entity_id
_entity_poly.type
_entity_poly.pdbx_seq_one_letter_code
_entity_poly.pdbx_strand_id
1 'polypeptide(L)' 'MSIQDGEWYLPEIGSHTSFENWVKGGKKNVLSQIREKVDQILEAYEPLPLGEDVEKELAKICKRASEHS' A
#
# COMPACT_ATOMS: atom_id res chain seq x y z
N MET A 1 2.05 13.04 1.51
CA MET A 1 2.46 11.73 2.04
C MET A 1 3.98 11.63 1.88
N SER A 2 4.71 11.43 2.96
CA SER A 2 6.18 11.33 2.96
C SER A 2 6.57 9.99 3.54
N ILE A 3 7.42 9.25 2.82
CA ILE A 3 8.01 8.00 3.30
C ILE A 3 9.40 8.37 3.83
N GLN A 4 9.63 8.18 5.13
CA GLN A 4 10.97 8.23 5.72
C GLN A 4 11.26 6.85 6.30
N ASP A 5 12.33 6.22 5.81
CA ASP A 5 12.86 4.95 6.35
C ASP A 5 11.87 3.78 6.40
N GLY A 6 10.95 3.70 5.43
CA GLY A 6 9.93 2.64 5.37
C GLY A 6 8.73 2.86 6.32
N GLU A 7 8.73 3.92 7.11
CA GLU A 7 7.60 4.31 7.94
C GLU A 7 6.65 5.25 7.19
N TRP A 8 5.35 4.98 7.34
CA TRP A 8 4.27 5.72 6.69
C TRP A 8 3.70 6.75 7.66
N TYR A 9 4.03 8.02 7.47
CA TYR A 9 3.36 9.10 8.19
C TYR A 9 2.04 9.46 7.50
N LEU A 10 0.93 9.10 8.13
CA LEU A 10 -0.43 9.26 7.61
C LEU A 10 -1.26 10.21 8.51
N PRO A 11 -1.03 11.53 8.45
CA PRO A 11 -1.73 12.51 9.29
C PRO A 11 -3.22 12.66 8.95
N GLU A 12 -3.68 12.08 7.84
CA GLU A 12 -5.09 12.06 7.44
C GLU A 12 -5.87 10.86 8.01
N ILE A 13 -5.18 9.88 8.61
CA ILE A 13 -5.81 8.67 9.15
C ILE A 13 -6.20 8.90 10.60
N GLY A 14 -7.49 8.72 10.89
CA GLY A 14 -8.05 8.91 12.24
C GLY A 14 -8.93 10.15 12.34
N SER A 15 -9.65 10.25 13.45
CA SER A 15 -10.55 11.38 13.71
C SER A 15 -9.85 12.43 14.56
N HIS A 16 -9.40 13.51 13.94
CA HIS A 16 -8.90 14.71 14.64
C HIS A 16 -10.03 15.62 15.14
N THR A 17 -11.28 15.16 15.07
CA THR A 17 -12.46 15.91 15.52
C THR A 17 -12.86 15.51 16.95
N SER A 18 -13.67 16.34 17.61
CA SER A 18 -14.25 16.00 18.91
C SER A 18 -15.03 14.68 18.86
N PHE A 19 -15.16 14.03 20.01
CA PHE A 19 -15.89 12.76 20.15
C PHE A 19 -17.33 12.84 19.60
N GLU A 20 -18.05 13.94 19.88
CA GLU A 20 -19.40 14.15 19.37
C GLU A 20 -19.48 14.19 17.85
N ASN A 21 -18.50 14.84 17.20
CA ASN A 21 -18.43 14.92 15.75
C ASN A 21 -18.06 13.57 15.13
N TRP A 22 -17.20 12.80 15.78
CA TRP A 22 -16.87 11.44 15.36
C TRP A 22 -18.09 10.51 15.43
N VAL A 23 -18.88 10.63 16.51
CA VAL A 23 -20.12 9.87 16.68
C VAL A 23 -21.16 10.26 15.63
N LYS A 24 -21.36 11.56 15.39
CA LYS A 24 -22.26 12.07 14.33
C LYS A 24 -21.81 11.67 12.93
N GLY A 25 -20.50 11.59 12.69
CA GLY A 25 -19.88 11.13 11.44
C GLY A 25 -19.96 9.62 11.20
N GLY A 26 -20.72 8.87 12.01
CA GLY A 26 -20.94 7.44 11.83
C GLY A 26 -19.85 6.56 12.45
N LYS A 27 -19.01 7.10 13.35
CA LYS A 27 -17.96 6.35 14.05
C LYS A 27 -17.04 5.60 13.08
N LYS A 28 -16.58 6.28 12.02
CA LYS A 28 -15.76 5.67 10.98
C LYS A 28 -14.57 4.93 11.60
N ASN A 29 -14.48 3.63 11.32
CA ASN A 29 -13.41 2.77 11.80
C ASN A 29 -12.09 3.17 11.10
N VAL A 30 -11.04 3.41 11.89
CA VAL A 30 -9.70 3.76 11.40
C VAL A 30 -9.15 2.68 10.47
N LEU A 31 -9.42 1.41 10.76
CA LEU A 31 -8.98 0.30 9.90
C LEU A 31 -9.64 0.34 8.51
N SER A 32 -10.90 0.73 8.43
CA SER A 32 -11.59 0.87 7.16
C SER A 32 -11.00 2.01 6.33
N GLN A 33 -10.64 3.14 6.95
CA GLN A 33 -9.98 4.26 6.28
C GLN A 33 -8.60 3.87 5.76
N ILE A 34 -7.82 3.10 6.54
CA ILE A 34 -6.51 2.62 6.11
C ILE A 34 -6.66 1.69 4.90
N ARG A 35 -7.60 0.74 4.95
CA ARG A 35 -7.87 -0.18 3.82
C ARG A 35 -8.23 0.58 2.56
N GLU A 36 -9.15 1.53 2.64
CA GLU A 36 -9.56 2.36 1.51
C GLU A 36 -8.38 3.13 0.90
N LYS A 37 -7.49 3.69 1.74
CA LYS A 37 -6.29 4.37 1.25
C LYS A 37 -5.29 3.41 0.59
N VAL A 38 -5.13 2.20 1.12
CA VAL A 38 -4.28 1.16 0.50
C VAL A 38 -4.84 0.78 -0.87
N ASP A 39 -6.14 0.52 -0.96
CA ASP A 39 -6.81 0.17 -2.21
C ASP A 39 -6.63 1.27 -3.26
N GLN A 40 -6.82 2.54 -2.89
CA GLN A 40 -6.59 3.69 -3.77
C GLN A 40 -5.14 3.77 -4.30
N ILE A 41 -4.16 3.47 -3.45
CA ILE A 41 -2.75 3.47 -3.86
C ILE A 41 -2.48 2.32 -4.83
N LEU A 42 -2.99 1.12 -4.53
CA LEU A 42 -2.81 -0.05 -5.38
C LEU A 42 -3.50 0.09 -6.74
N GLU A 43 -4.68 0.71 -6.78
CA GLU A 43 -5.41 0.99 -8.02
C GLU A 43 -4.70 2.03 -8.90
N ALA A 44 -4.09 3.06 -8.30
CA ALA A 44 -3.43 4.13 -9.03
C ALA A 44 -1.96 3.83 -9.37
N TYR A 45 -1.36 2.80 -8.77
CA TYR A 45 0.05 2.51 -8.92
C TYR A 45 0.31 1.61 -10.14
N GLU A 46 0.85 2.21 -11.20
CA GLU A 46 1.44 1.49 -12.32
C GLU A 46 2.96 1.43 -12.13
N PRO A 47 3.55 0.26 -11.81
CA PRO A 47 4.99 0.14 -11.67
C PRO A 47 5.67 0.39 -13.02
N LEU A 48 6.82 1.06 -13.01
CA LEU A 48 7.65 1.15 -14.20
C LEU A 48 8.04 -0.28 -14.64
N PRO A 49 7.77 -0.68 -15.90
CA PRO A 49 8.12 -2.01 -16.36
C PRO A 49 9.62 -2.20 -16.27
N LEU A 50 10.03 -3.42 -15.94
CA LEU A 50 11.44 -3.79 -15.93
C LEU A 50 11.96 -3.84 -17.38
N GLY A 51 13.27 -3.66 -17.55
CA GLY A 51 13.90 -3.91 -18.84
C GLY A 51 13.71 -5.36 -19.27
N GLU A 52 13.51 -5.60 -20.57
CA GLU A 52 13.30 -6.94 -21.12
C GLU A 52 14.44 -7.92 -20.75
N ASP A 53 15.67 -7.41 -20.65
CA ASP A 53 16.84 -8.15 -20.20
C ASP A 53 16.74 -8.57 -18.73
N VAL A 54 16.31 -7.66 -17.87
CA VAL A 54 16.09 -7.91 -16.44
C VAL A 54 14.99 -8.95 -16.23
N GLU A 55 13.87 -8.82 -16.94
CA GLU A 55 12.77 -9.80 -16.85
C GLU A 55 13.21 -11.22 -17.25
N LYS A 56 14.02 -11.34 -18.32
CA LYS A 56 14.57 -12.63 -18.77
C LYS A 56 15.47 -13.27 -17.73
N GLU A 57 16.33 -12.49 -17.08
CA GLU A 57 17.22 -13.02 -16.04
C GLU A 57 16.45 -13.41 -14.77
N LEU A 58 15.45 -12.61 -14.36
CA LEU A 58 14.55 -12.95 -13.26
C LEU A 58 13.80 -14.25 -13.53
N ALA A 59 13.27 -14.45 -14.74
CA ALA A 59 12.60 -15.68 -15.13
C ALA A 59 13.52 -16.91 -15.03
N LYS A 60 14.80 -16.79 -15.41
CA LYS A 60 15.79 -17.86 -15.24
C LYS A 60 16.04 -18.18 -13.76
N ILE A 61 16.14 -17.15 -12.91
CA ILE A 61 16.34 -17.33 -11.46
C ILE A 61 15.13 -18.06 -10.85
N CYS A 62 13.91 -17.60 -11.14
CA CYS A 62 12.67 -18.21 -10.66
C CYS A 62 12.57 -19.68 -11.08
N LYS A 63 12.88 -19.98 -12.35
CA LYS A 63 12.86 -21.35 -12.87
C LYS A 63 13.81 -22.28 -12.09
N ARG A 64 15.05 -21.85 -11.87
CA ARG A 64 16.02 -22.63 -11.08
C ARG A 64 15.54 -22.86 -9.65
N ALA A 65 14.92 -21.86 -9.03
CA ALA A 65 14.41 -21.98 -7.67
C ALA A 65 13.25 -22.99 -7.58
N SER A 66 12.32 -22.97 -8.54
CA SER A 66 11.20 -23.93 -8.60
C SER A 66 11.64 -25.36 -8.94
N GLU A 67 12.74 -25.53 -9.67
CA GLU A 67 13.30 -26.87 -9.99
C GLU A 67 14.08 -27.48 -8.81
N HIS A 68 14.35 -26.71 -7.75
CA HIS A 68 15.08 -27.13 -6.54
C HIS A 68 14.20 -27.22 -5.28
N SER A 69 12.88 -27.00 -5.39
CA SER A 69 11.90 -27.16 -4.29
C SER A 69 11.08 -28.44 -4.44
#